data_AF-A0A2S6UML0-F1
#
_entry.id   AF-A0A2S6UML0-F1
#
_cell.length_a   1.000
_cell.length_b   1.000
_cell.length_c   1.000
_cell.angle_alpha   90.00
_cell.angle_beta   90.00
_cell.angle_gamma   90.00
#
_symmetry.space_group_name_H-M   'P 1'
#
loop_
_entity.id
_entity.type
_entity.pdbx_description
1 polymer ?
#
loop_
_entity_poly.entity_id
_entity_poly.type
_entity_poly.pdbx_seq_one_letter_code
_entity_poly.pdbx_strand_id
1 'polypeptide(L)'
;MIFATAAFLMSSADVNTPYWSMAAYALMSRGAIGLVMPNMGKVAMSSTTTDKLNKAAGTYNFIRQLGGATGVAVTSVVIEMQTAYHVDQIISSQTSSNSSSRSVLQSIMELLKIEGIAADSQMSGALQYLGEIVYYQGRAFGFQDSFLLISFVFCIAIIPALLLGKAARK
;
A
#
# COMPACT_ATOMS: atom_id res chain seq x y z
N MET A 1 -3.51 14.51 -9.73
CA MET A 1 -4.38 13.68 -10.60
C MET A 1 -3.72 12.36 -10.95
N ILE A 2 -2.63 12.32 -11.72
CA ILE A 2 -2.00 11.03 -12.13
C ILE A 2 -1.65 10.14 -10.93
N PHE A 3 -1.14 10.71 -9.82
CA PHE A 3 -0.89 9.98 -8.57
C PHE A 3 -2.14 9.38 -7.94
N ALA A 4 -3.21 10.16 -7.84
CA ALA A 4 -4.47 9.69 -7.27
C ALA A 4 -5.10 8.59 -8.14
N THR A 5 -5.06 8.75 -9.47
CA THR A 5 -5.52 7.71 -10.40
C THR A 5 -4.69 6.44 -10.30
N ALA A 6 -3.37 6.54 -10.22
CA ALA A 6 -2.50 5.38 -10.04
C ALA A 6 -2.76 4.69 -8.69
N ALA A 7 -2.93 5.44 -7.61
CA ALA A 7 -3.26 4.89 -6.29
C ALA A 7 -4.65 4.21 -6.29
N PHE A 8 -5.63 4.80 -6.97
CA PHE A 8 -6.95 4.20 -7.13
C PHE A 8 -6.91 2.89 -7.94
N LEU A 9 -6.16 2.85 -9.05
CA LEU A 9 -5.97 1.62 -9.82
C LEU A 9 -5.29 0.53 -9.00
N MET A 10 -4.34 0.91 -8.16
CA MET A 10 -3.63 0.00 -7.27
C MET A 10 -4.52 -0.50 -6.12
N SER A 11 -5.54 0.28 -5.72
CA SER A 11 -6.60 -0.14 -4.79
C SER A 11 -7.52 -1.20 -5.38
N SER A 12 -7.74 -1.21 -6.70
CA SER A 12 -8.50 -2.28 -7.37
C SER A 12 -7.70 -3.57 -7.60
N ALA A 13 -6.43 -3.61 -7.17
CA ALA A 13 -5.57 -4.76 -7.42
C ALA A 13 -5.75 -5.84 -6.33
N ASP A 14 -6.04 -7.05 -6.78
CA ASP A 14 -6.21 -8.24 -5.95
C ASP A 14 -5.05 -9.26 -6.16
N VAL A 15 -5.05 -10.35 -5.41
CA VAL A 15 -4.10 -11.48 -5.50
C VAL A 15 -4.04 -12.06 -6.92
N ASN A 16 -5.13 -11.96 -7.68
CA ASN A 16 -5.23 -12.43 -9.07
C ASN A 16 -4.75 -11.41 -10.12
N THR A 17 -4.23 -10.25 -9.72
CA THR A 17 -3.83 -9.20 -10.66
C THR A 17 -2.55 -9.62 -11.42
N PRO A 18 -2.55 -9.58 -12.76
CA PRO A 18 -1.37 -9.89 -13.55
C PRO A 18 -0.18 -9.00 -13.19
N TYR A 19 1.02 -9.58 -13.15
CA TYR A 19 2.27 -8.87 -12.87
C TYR A 19 2.43 -7.59 -13.72
N TRP A 20 2.12 -7.68 -15.01
CA TRP A 20 2.25 -6.55 -15.93
C TRP A 20 1.30 -5.39 -15.62
N SER A 21 0.12 -5.66 -15.06
CA SER A 21 -0.80 -4.60 -14.61
C SER A 21 -0.21 -3.87 -13.39
N MET A 22 0.32 -4.61 -12.42
CA MET A 22 1.02 -4.03 -11.27
C MET A 22 2.24 -3.20 -11.70
N ALA A 23 3.03 -3.71 -12.65
CA ALA A 23 4.16 -2.99 -13.23
C ALA A 23 3.74 -1.69 -13.94
N ALA A 24 2.62 -1.72 -14.68
CA ALA A 24 2.08 -0.54 -15.35
C ALA A 24 1.60 0.53 -14.35
N TYR A 25 0.92 0.13 -13.26
CA TYR A 25 0.50 1.07 -12.21
C TYR A 25 1.70 1.68 -11.48
N ALA A 26 2.72 0.85 -11.17
CA ALA A 26 3.98 1.32 -10.60
C ALA A 26 4.69 2.32 -11.53
N LEU A 27 4.78 2.02 -12.84
CA LEU A 27 5.40 2.89 -13.82
C LEU A 27 4.63 4.21 -13.97
N MET A 28 3.30 4.17 -13.99
CA MET A 28 2.45 5.36 -14.02
C MET A 28 2.70 6.27 -12.81
N SER A 29 2.79 5.69 -11.61
CA SER A 29 3.11 6.46 -10.40
C SER A 29 4.52 7.08 -10.48
N ARG A 30 5.53 6.33 -10.93
CA ARG A 30 6.91 6.86 -11.07
C ARG A 30 7.03 7.92 -12.16
N GLY A 31 6.33 7.75 -13.26
CA GLY A 31 6.22 8.75 -14.33
C GLY A 31 5.61 10.06 -13.83
N ALA A 32 4.61 9.99 -12.96
CA ALA A 32 4.00 11.17 -12.35
C ALA A 32 4.99 11.97 -11.48
N ILE A 33 5.88 11.32 -10.72
CA ILE A 33 6.94 12.01 -9.95
C ILE A 33 7.87 12.78 -10.91
N GLY A 34 8.23 12.16 -12.04
CA GLY A 34 9.15 12.76 -13.02
C GLY A 34 8.66 14.07 -13.62
N LEU A 35 7.33 14.22 -13.77
CA LEU A 35 6.70 15.44 -14.29
C LEU A 35 6.58 16.55 -13.23
N VAL A 36 6.43 16.17 -11.96
CA VAL A 36 6.19 17.11 -10.85
C VAL A 36 7.51 17.72 -10.32
N MET A 37 8.55 16.89 -10.18
CA MET A 37 9.80 17.29 -9.51
C MET A 37 10.51 18.51 -10.13
N PRO A 38 10.67 18.63 -11.47
CA PRO A 38 11.35 19.78 -12.06
C PRO A 38 10.60 21.10 -11.85
N ASN A 39 9.27 21.05 -11.87
CA ASN A 39 8.42 22.21 -11.70
C ASN A 39 8.43 22.70 -10.24
N MET A 40 8.31 21.78 -9.28
CA MET A 40 8.36 22.13 -7.85
C MET A 40 9.71 22.70 -7.43
N GLY A 41 10.82 22.10 -7.89
CA GLY A 41 12.15 22.61 -7.60
C GLY A 41 12.35 24.04 -8.13
N LYS A 42 11.90 24.30 -9.36
CA LYS A 42 11.97 25.65 -9.94
C LYS A 42 11.18 26.68 -9.13
N VAL A 43 9.94 26.37 -8.73
CA VAL A 43 9.09 27.28 -7.94
C VAL A 43 9.65 27.50 -6.53
N ALA A 44 10.17 26.44 -5.88
CA ALA A 44 10.76 26.57 -4.56
C ALA A 44 12.01 27.47 -4.55
N MET A 45 12.74 27.52 -5.67
CA MET A 45 13.96 28.30 -5.80
C MET A 45 13.75 29.68 -6.44
N SER A 46 12.61 29.94 -7.10
CA SER A 46 12.40 31.17 -7.87
C SER A 46 12.36 32.45 -7.03
N SER A 47 12.12 32.34 -5.73
CA SER A 47 12.10 33.47 -4.78
C SER A 47 13.41 33.62 -3.98
N THR A 48 14.45 32.84 -4.31
CA THR A 48 15.72 32.82 -3.56
C THR A 48 16.83 33.57 -4.30
N THR A 49 17.53 34.46 -3.61
CA THR A 49 18.71 35.15 -4.15
C THR A 49 19.90 34.19 -4.35
N THR A 50 20.77 34.48 -5.31
CA THR A 50 21.87 33.57 -5.73
C THR A 50 22.79 33.16 -4.57
N ASP A 51 23.00 34.03 -3.58
CA ASP A 51 23.79 33.78 -2.37
C ASP A 51 23.16 32.74 -1.42
N LYS A 52 21.84 32.55 -1.48
CA LYS A 52 21.08 31.62 -0.61
C LYS A 52 20.66 30.34 -1.33
N LEU A 53 20.96 30.21 -2.62
CA LEU A 53 20.48 29.12 -3.47
C LEU A 53 20.88 27.73 -2.92
N ASN A 54 22.12 27.57 -2.46
CA ASN A 54 22.59 26.32 -1.87
C ASN A 54 21.85 25.94 -0.59
N LYS A 55 21.55 26.93 0.27
CA LYS A 55 20.78 26.71 1.51
C LYS A 55 19.33 26.32 1.17
N ALA A 56 18.71 27.01 0.21
CA ALA A 56 17.36 26.68 -0.24
C ALA A 56 17.28 25.27 -0.85
N ALA A 57 18.26 24.86 -1.66
CA ALA A 57 18.35 23.51 -2.22
C ALA A 57 18.44 22.44 -1.13
N GLY A 58 19.27 22.68 -0.11
CA GLY A 58 19.41 21.79 1.04
C GLY A 58 18.09 21.62 1.80
N THR A 59 17.44 22.74 2.15
CA THR A 59 16.13 22.73 2.84
C THR A 59 15.04 22.05 2.01
N TYR A 60 14.96 22.32 0.71
CA TYR A 60 14.01 21.67 -0.19
C TYR A 60 14.19 20.15 -0.19
N ASN A 61 15.44 19.68 -0.34
CA ASN A 61 15.72 18.25 -0.32
C ASN A 61 15.45 17.62 1.05
N PHE A 62 15.75 18.32 2.15
CA PHE A 62 15.44 17.85 3.49
C PHE A 62 13.93 17.65 3.69
N ILE A 63 13.11 18.67 3.40
CA ILE A 63 11.65 18.60 3.53
C ILE A 63 11.08 17.49 2.64
N ARG A 64 11.59 17.35 1.41
CA ARG A 64 11.17 16.30 0.47
C ARG A 64 11.47 14.90 1.01
N GLN A 65 12.68 14.66 1.50
CA GLN A 65 13.07 13.36 2.03
C GLN A 65 12.34 13.03 3.33
N LEU A 66 12.16 14.02 4.20
CA LEU A 66 11.37 13.89 5.42
C LEU A 66 9.93 13.50 5.10
N GLY A 67 9.26 14.24 4.21
CA GLY A 67 7.90 13.94 3.79
C GLY A 67 7.79 12.56 3.12
N GLY A 68 8.77 12.17 2.31
CA GLY A 68 8.84 10.82 1.72
C GLY A 68 8.94 9.72 2.77
N ALA A 69 9.88 9.85 3.71
CA ALA A 69 10.08 8.86 4.78
C ALA A 69 8.85 8.77 5.71
N THR A 70 8.30 9.91 6.13
CA THR A 70 7.08 9.96 6.96
C THR A 70 5.89 9.35 6.21
N GLY A 71 5.70 9.66 4.93
CA GLY A 71 4.62 9.09 4.13
C GLY A 71 4.70 7.57 4.01
N VAL A 72 5.91 7.03 3.79
CA VAL A 72 6.15 5.58 3.75
C VAL A 72 5.85 4.93 5.10
N ALA A 73 6.34 5.52 6.21
CA ALA A 73 6.13 4.99 7.55
C ALA A 73 4.63 4.96 7.92
N VAL A 74 3.92 6.08 7.70
CA VAL A 74 2.47 6.16 7.96
C VAL A 74 1.72 5.14 7.10
N THR A 75 2.05 5.03 5.82
CA THR A 75 1.43 4.05 4.92
C THR A 75 1.63 2.62 5.41
N SER A 76 2.85 2.28 5.85
CA SER A 76 3.16 0.95 6.39
C SER A 76 2.30 0.63 7.61
N VAL A 77 2.16 1.58 8.54
CA VAL A 77 1.33 1.41 9.74
C VAL A 77 -0.15 1.24 9.37
N VAL A 78 -0.66 2.05 8.44
CA VAL A 78 -2.05 1.96 8.00
C VAL A 78 -2.36 0.61 7.36
N ILE A 79 -1.47 0.10 6.49
CA ILE A 79 -1.62 -1.23 5.87
C ILE A 79 -1.68 -2.30 6.97
N GLU A 80 -0.80 -2.23 7.96
CA GLU A 80 -0.75 -3.22 9.03
C GLU A 80 -2.00 -3.19 9.92
N MET A 81 -2.47 -1.98 10.28
CA MET A 81 -3.71 -1.82 11.05
C MET A 81 -4.93 -2.35 10.30
N GLN A 82 -5.05 -2.05 9.00
CA GLN A 82 -6.16 -2.55 8.18
C GLN A 82 -6.05 -4.06 7.93
N THR A 83 -4.84 -4.58 7.76
CA THR A 83 -4.60 -6.03 7.67
C THR A 83 -5.11 -6.73 8.92
N ALA A 84 -4.74 -6.23 10.11
CA ALA A 84 -5.19 -6.80 11.37
C ALA A 84 -6.72 -6.77 11.51
N TYR A 85 -7.37 -5.68 11.09
CA TYR A 85 -8.82 -5.56 11.08
C TYR A 85 -9.48 -6.61 10.19
N HIS A 86 -9.00 -6.78 8.95
CA HIS A 86 -9.57 -7.78 8.02
C HIS A 86 -9.29 -9.22 8.47
N VAL A 87 -8.12 -9.48 9.06
CA VAL A 87 -7.79 -10.79 9.64
C VAL A 87 -8.77 -11.14 10.77
N ASP A 88 -9.03 -10.21 11.69
CA ASP A 88 -9.97 -10.44 12.80
C ASP A 88 -11.39 -10.77 12.31
N GLN A 89 -11.85 -10.05 11.28
CA GLN A 89 -13.13 -10.34 10.64
C GLN A 89 -13.18 -11.73 10.00
N ILE A 90 -12.13 -12.12 9.26
CA ILE A 90 -12.08 -13.44 8.63
C ILE A 90 -12.05 -14.53 9.70
N ILE A 91 -11.20 -14.39 10.73
CA ILE A 91 -11.09 -15.37 11.83
C ILE A 91 -12.42 -15.54 12.56
N SER A 92 -13.19 -14.45 12.77
CA SER A 92 -14.50 -14.53 13.42
C SER A 92 -15.50 -15.46 12.71
N SER A 93 -15.32 -15.68 11.40
CA SER A 93 -16.11 -16.63 10.60
C SER A 93 -15.55 -18.07 10.60
N GLN A 94 -14.30 -18.27 11.04
CA GLN A 94 -13.63 -19.56 11.09
C GLN A 94 -13.91 -20.27 12.42
N THR A 95 -15.14 -20.77 12.58
CA THR A 95 -15.52 -21.57 13.75
C THR A 95 -15.37 -23.06 13.46
N SER A 96 -15.25 -23.89 14.52
CA SER A 96 -15.23 -25.36 14.39
C SER A 96 -16.50 -25.94 13.75
N SER A 97 -17.60 -25.17 13.72
CA SER A 97 -18.85 -25.53 13.06
C SER A 97 -18.86 -25.20 11.56
N ASN A 98 -17.99 -24.31 11.09
CA ASN A 98 -17.91 -23.92 9.68
C ASN A 98 -17.47 -25.12 8.81
N SER A 99 -18.37 -25.56 7.94
CA SER A 99 -18.12 -26.71 7.05
C SER A 99 -17.04 -26.43 6.01
N SER A 100 -16.92 -25.20 5.55
CA SER A 100 -15.91 -24.80 4.55
C SER A 100 -14.51 -24.82 5.16
N SER A 101 -14.34 -24.26 6.37
CA SER A 101 -13.07 -24.28 7.10
C SER A 101 -12.61 -25.70 7.40
N ARG A 102 -13.56 -26.58 7.80
CA ARG A 102 -13.28 -28.01 8.02
C ARG A 102 -12.86 -28.73 6.74
N SER A 103 -13.50 -28.42 5.61
CA SER A 103 -13.12 -29.00 4.32
C SER A 103 -11.69 -28.62 3.93
N VAL A 104 -11.31 -27.35 4.11
CA VAL A 104 -9.95 -26.89 3.82
C VAL A 104 -8.92 -27.58 4.72
N LEU A 105 -9.19 -27.65 6.04
CA LEU A 105 -8.33 -28.37 6.99
C LEU A 105 -8.17 -29.84 6.61
N GLN A 106 -9.26 -30.51 6.22
CA GLN A 106 -9.21 -31.91 5.78
C GLN A 106 -8.36 -32.10 4.53
N SER A 107 -8.51 -31.23 3.52
CA SER A 107 -7.68 -31.29 2.31
C SER A 107 -6.19 -31.07 2.62
N ILE A 108 -5.85 -30.13 3.51
CA ILE A 108 -4.45 -29.89 3.89
C ILE A 108 -3.89 -31.08 4.69
N MET A 109 -4.66 -31.63 5.64
CA MET A 109 -4.24 -32.81 6.39
C MET A 109 -4.01 -34.02 5.47
N GLU A 110 -4.82 -34.18 4.42
CA GLU A 110 -4.63 -35.23 3.42
C GLU A 110 -3.33 -35.03 2.62
N LEU A 111 -3.01 -33.79 2.24
CA LEU A 111 -1.73 -33.46 1.58
C LEU A 111 -0.53 -33.73 2.51
N LEU A 112 -0.58 -33.29 3.77
CA LEU A 112 0.49 -33.52 4.75
C LEU A 112 0.68 -35.03 5.01
N LYS A 113 -0.40 -35.81 4.98
CA LYS A 113 -0.33 -37.26 5.08
C LYS A 113 0.39 -37.89 3.89
N ILE A 114 0.16 -37.40 2.67
CA ILE A 114 0.87 -37.85 1.47
C ILE A 114 2.37 -37.52 1.57
N GLU A 115 2.74 -36.39 2.16
CA GLU A 115 4.14 -35.99 2.41
C GLU A 115 4.81 -36.78 3.55
N GLY A 116 4.08 -37.65 4.24
CA GLY A 116 4.63 -38.49 5.32
C GLY A 116 4.75 -37.79 6.67
N ILE A 117 4.07 -36.65 6.86
CA ILE A 117 4.03 -35.92 8.13
C ILE A 117 3.26 -36.75 9.17
N ALA A 118 3.78 -36.82 10.40
CA ALA A 118 3.20 -37.61 11.49
C ALA A 118 1.80 -37.10 11.90
N ALA A 119 0.89 -38.04 12.18
CA ALA A 119 -0.55 -37.77 12.39
C ALA A 119 -0.86 -36.81 13.56
N ASP A 120 0.00 -36.77 14.55
CA ASP A 120 -0.04 -35.85 15.69
C ASP A 120 0.25 -34.38 15.30
N SER A 121 1.03 -34.16 14.24
CA SER A 121 1.42 -32.83 13.76
C SER A 121 0.56 -32.31 12.60
N GLN A 122 -0.22 -33.16 11.93
CA GLN A 122 -1.03 -32.81 10.75
C GLN A 122 -2.07 -31.70 11.05
N MET A 123 -2.79 -31.80 12.16
CA MET A 123 -3.80 -30.80 12.52
C MET A 123 -3.17 -29.43 12.82
N SER A 124 -2.03 -29.43 13.51
CA SER A 124 -1.27 -28.20 13.81
C SER A 124 -0.77 -27.54 12.51
N GLY A 125 -0.20 -28.33 11.59
CA GLY A 125 0.24 -27.84 10.28
C GLY A 125 -0.90 -27.31 9.42
N ALA A 126 -2.05 -27.99 9.42
CA ALA A 126 -3.23 -27.54 8.68
C ALA A 126 -3.80 -26.21 9.24
N LEU A 127 -3.84 -26.05 10.58
CA LEU A 127 -4.24 -24.80 11.22
C LEU A 127 -3.27 -23.66 10.93
N GLN A 128 -1.97 -23.94 10.94
CA GLN A 128 -0.94 -22.95 10.60
C GLN A 128 -1.10 -22.45 9.15
N TYR A 129 -1.29 -23.37 8.21
CA TYR A 129 -1.51 -23.02 6.80
C TYR A 129 -2.82 -22.24 6.60
N LEU A 130 -3.90 -22.62 7.28
CA LEU A 130 -5.14 -21.85 7.26
C LEU A 130 -4.92 -20.43 7.80
N GLY A 131 -4.15 -20.29 8.88
CA GLY A 131 -3.76 -18.98 9.43
C GLY A 131 -2.98 -18.13 8.43
N GLU A 132 -2.06 -18.73 7.66
CA GLU A 132 -1.35 -18.04 6.59
C GLU A 132 -2.28 -17.56 5.48
N ILE A 133 -3.21 -18.40 5.02
CA ILE A 133 -4.21 -18.01 4.00
C ILE A 133 -5.01 -16.80 4.50
N VAL A 134 -5.53 -16.88 5.72
CA VAL A 134 -6.31 -15.80 6.33
C VAL A 134 -5.49 -14.51 6.43
N TYR A 135 -4.22 -14.62 6.84
CA TYR A 135 -3.31 -13.48 6.90
C TYR A 135 -3.07 -12.86 5.51
N TYR A 136 -2.76 -13.66 4.48
CA TYR A 136 -2.53 -13.16 3.13
C TYR A 136 -3.77 -12.49 2.55
N GLN A 137 -4.96 -13.04 2.81
CA GLN A 137 -6.22 -12.46 2.36
C GLN A 137 -6.53 -11.15 3.09
N GLY A 138 -6.37 -11.11 4.42
CA GLY A 138 -6.53 -9.88 5.19
C GLY A 138 -5.54 -8.80 4.77
N ARG A 139 -4.30 -9.19 4.42
CA ARG A 139 -3.27 -8.27 3.92
C ARG A 139 -3.61 -7.72 2.53
N ALA A 140 -4.24 -8.53 1.67
CA ALA A 140 -4.71 -8.06 0.37
C ALA A 140 -5.78 -6.96 0.55
N PHE A 141 -6.79 -7.19 1.38
CA PHE A 141 -7.81 -6.16 1.67
C PHE A 141 -7.21 -4.93 2.35
N GLY A 142 -6.32 -5.11 3.33
CA GLY A 142 -5.63 -4.00 3.98
C GLY A 142 -4.78 -3.17 3.01
N PHE A 143 -4.18 -3.79 2.00
CA PHE A 143 -3.49 -3.08 0.93
C PHE A 143 -4.45 -2.25 0.07
N GLN A 144 -5.58 -2.84 -0.35
CA GLN A 144 -6.58 -2.18 -1.19
C GLN A 144 -7.17 -0.93 -0.51
N ASP A 145 -7.58 -1.07 0.75
CA ASP A 145 -8.15 0.02 1.55
C ASP A 145 -7.13 1.14 1.82
N SER A 146 -5.87 0.78 2.04
CA SER A 146 -4.79 1.74 2.27
C SER A 146 -4.52 2.57 1.02
N PHE A 147 -4.49 1.93 -0.15
CA PHE A 147 -4.30 2.64 -1.41
C PHE A 147 -5.50 3.52 -1.80
N LEU A 148 -6.71 3.12 -1.40
CA LEU A 148 -7.90 3.96 -1.53
C LEU A 148 -7.78 5.22 -0.67
N LEU A 149 -7.36 5.08 0.59
CA LEU A 149 -7.09 6.20 1.48
C LEU A 149 -6.02 7.13 0.90
N ILE A 150 -4.91 6.57 0.40
CA ILE A 150 -3.83 7.34 -0.25
C ILE A 150 -4.36 8.13 -1.45
N SER A 151 -5.21 7.52 -2.27
CA SER A 151 -5.85 8.20 -3.40
C SER A 151 -6.63 9.44 -2.93
N PHE A 152 -7.43 9.29 -1.86
CA PHE A 152 -8.18 10.41 -1.27
C PHE A 152 -7.27 11.50 -0.70
N VAL A 153 -6.20 11.13 0.00
CA VAL A 153 -5.17 12.07 0.50
C VAL A 153 -4.55 12.86 -0.65
N PHE A 154 -4.21 12.20 -1.76
CA PHE A 154 -3.69 12.89 -2.94
C PHE A 154 -4.72 13.80 -3.61
N CYS A 155 -6.02 13.47 -3.58
CA CYS A 155 -7.06 14.37 -4.04
C CYS A 155 -7.14 15.64 -3.18
N ILE A 156 -7.05 15.52 -1.85
CA ILE A 156 -7.04 16.68 -0.94
C ILE A 156 -5.78 17.53 -1.14
N ALA A 157 -4.62 16.91 -1.35
CA ALA A 157 -3.35 17.60 -1.56
C ALA A 157 -3.34 18.53 -2.81
N ILE A 158 -4.34 18.40 -3.69
CA ILE A 158 -4.51 19.27 -4.85
C ILE A 158 -4.96 20.67 -4.45
N ILE A 159 -5.73 20.81 -3.37
CA ILE A 159 -6.21 22.11 -2.88
C ILE A 159 -5.04 23.08 -2.65
N PRO A 160 -4.03 22.77 -1.81
CA PRO A 160 -2.88 23.66 -1.62
C PRO A 160 -2.05 23.83 -2.89
N ALA A 161 -1.93 22.80 -3.73
CA ALA A 161 -1.20 22.90 -5.00
C ALA A 161 -1.84 23.94 -5.95
N LEU A 162 -3.18 23.96 -6.04
CA LEU A 162 -3.91 24.94 -6.84
C LEU A 162 -3.81 26.36 -6.26
N LEU A 163 -3.80 26.50 -4.93
CA LEU A 163 -3.61 27.80 -4.27
C LEU A 163 -2.23 28.40 -4.59
N LEU A 164 -1.17 27.60 -4.53
CA LEU A 164 0.18 28.03 -4.91
C LEU A 164 0.28 28.39 -6.40
N GLY A 165 -0.36 27.61 -7.28
CA GLY A 165 -0.39 27.90 -8.71
C GLY A 165 -1.11 29.20 -9.06
N LYS A 166 -2.13 29.59 -8.28
CA LYS A 166 -2.80 30.89 -8.43
C LYS A 166 -1.97 32.05 -7.86
N ALA A 167 -1.29 31.83 -6.73
CA ALA A 167 -0.43 32.84 -6.12
C ALA A 167 0.79 33.19 -6.98
N ALA A 168 1.37 32.21 -7.68
CA ALA A 168 2.53 32.41 -8.56
C ALA A 168 2.21 33.10 -9.91
N ARG A 169 0.92 33.28 -10.26
CA ARG A 169 0.47 34.03 -11.46
C ARG A 169 0.20 35.51 -11.20
N LYS A 170 0.27 35.94 -9.94
CA LYS A 170 0.11 37.34 -9.52
C LYS A 170 1.49 37.96 -9.29
#